data_AF-A0A7H1PRC4-F1
#
_entry.id   AF-A0A7H1PRC4-F1
#
_cell.length_a   1.000
_cell.length_b   1.000
_cell.length_c   1.000
_cell.angle_alpha   90.00
_cell.angle_beta   90.00
_cell.angle_gamma   90.00
#
_symmetry.space_group_name_H-M   'P 1'
#
loop_
_entity.id
_entity.type
_entity.pdbx_description
1 polymer ?
#
loop_
_entity_poly.entity_id
_entity_poly.type
_entity_poly.pdbx_seq_one_letter_code
_entity_poly.pdbx_strand_id
1 'polypeptide(L)'
;MTGSCFDPGWPDTEGRPLAHGHDADGRQVSAGYSTNPEPAAGGLWTTAVDLAALAASCGGATWAGGDRAGAGDAHPQSYRAYGWSTILHTTCGDREFGHGGQAYDYRAMAWMRVHSGCGPVMLSNAVTDRELIRHLTATELSGRIRLTGEWQRAIEAAVGRERGGTA
;
A
#
# COMPACT_ATOMS: atom_id res chain seq x y z
N MET A 1 -0.54 -17.63 1.76
CA MET A 1 0.30 -16.57 2.32
C MET A 1 1.29 -17.21 3.27
N THR A 2 2.46 -17.60 2.78
CA THR A 2 3.48 -18.30 3.59
C THR A 2 4.75 -17.46 3.77
N GLY A 3 4.91 -16.37 3.04
CA GLY A 3 5.97 -15.37 3.16
C GLY A 3 5.49 -14.06 3.76
N SER A 4 4.49 -14.11 4.65
CA SER A 4 3.95 -12.93 5.34
C SER A 4 3.90 -13.14 6.85
N CYS A 5 4.30 -12.13 7.62
CA CYS A 5 4.27 -12.17 9.09
C CYS A 5 4.23 -10.76 9.69
N PHE A 6 3.57 -10.60 10.84
CA PHE A 6 3.55 -9.36 11.62
C PHE A 6 4.55 -9.35 12.78
N ASP A 7 5.24 -10.46 13.03
CA ASP A 7 6.22 -10.56 14.11
C ASP A 7 7.45 -9.68 13.79
N PRO A 8 7.79 -8.70 14.64
CA PRO A 8 8.97 -7.85 14.47
C PRO A 8 10.31 -8.63 14.42
N GLY A 9 10.38 -9.81 15.05
CA GLY A 9 11.54 -10.70 15.03
C GLY A 9 11.52 -11.76 13.93
N TRP A 10 10.51 -11.72 13.05
CA TRP A 10 10.40 -12.63 11.91
C TRP A 10 11.63 -12.60 10.99
N PRO A 11 12.21 -11.43 10.66
CA PRO A 11 13.39 -11.37 9.81
C PRO A 11 14.58 -12.22 10.31
N ASP A 12 14.76 -12.28 11.63
CA ASP A 12 15.87 -13.01 12.25
C ASP A 12 15.61 -14.52 12.32
N THR A 13 14.34 -14.94 12.25
CA THR A 13 13.91 -16.33 12.52
C THR A 13 13.43 -17.08 11.29
N GLU A 14 13.08 -16.38 10.22
CA GLU A 14 12.45 -16.97 9.04
C GLU A 14 13.39 -17.85 8.20
N GLY A 15 14.70 -17.58 8.23
CA GLY A 15 15.71 -18.39 7.52
C GLY A 15 15.65 -18.33 5.98
N ARG A 16 14.67 -17.64 5.38
CA ARG A 16 14.62 -17.32 3.95
C ARG A 16 15.34 -16.00 3.64
N PRO A 17 15.80 -15.78 2.40
CA PRO A 17 16.37 -14.50 1.98
C PRO A 17 15.37 -13.35 2.16
N LEU A 18 15.85 -12.24 2.72
CA LEU A 18 15.10 -11.01 2.94
C LEU A 18 15.75 -9.86 2.17
N ALA A 19 14.93 -8.90 1.74
CA ALA A 19 15.43 -7.70 1.09
C ALA A 19 16.03 -6.75 2.13
N HIS A 20 17.29 -6.36 1.96
CA HIS A 20 17.91 -5.35 2.82
C HIS A 20 17.49 -3.95 2.41
N GLY A 21 17.17 -3.08 3.36
CA GLY A 21 16.78 -1.70 3.11
C GLY A 21 17.96 -0.82 2.69
N HIS A 22 17.70 0.12 1.78
CA HIS A 22 18.68 1.09 1.29
C HIS A 22 18.20 2.52 1.54
N ASP A 23 19.11 3.37 2.04
CA ASP A 23 18.85 4.78 2.32
C ASP A 23 18.79 5.64 1.04
N ALA A 24 18.65 6.96 1.21
CA ALA A 24 18.56 7.91 0.11
C ALA A 24 19.82 7.98 -0.77
N ASP A 25 20.98 7.55 -0.25
CA ASP A 25 22.24 7.46 -0.99
C ASP A 25 22.45 6.07 -1.62
N GLY A 26 21.47 5.16 -1.46
CA GLY A 26 21.54 3.77 -1.91
C GLY A 26 22.40 2.87 -1.01
N ARG A 27 22.85 3.37 0.15
CA ARG A 27 23.62 2.56 1.09
C ARG A 27 22.69 1.66 1.87
N GLN A 28 23.10 0.41 2.05
CA GLN A 28 22.37 -0.52 2.90
C GLN A 28 22.33 0.01 4.34
N VAL A 29 21.16 -0.07 4.98
CA VAL A 29 21.03 0.28 6.41
C VAL A 29 21.84 -0.70 7.28
N SER A 30 22.41 -0.20 8.38
CA SER A 30 23.41 -0.95 9.16
C SER A 30 22.89 -2.28 9.75
N ALA A 31 21.63 -2.31 10.18
CA ALA A 31 20.97 -3.52 10.67
C ALA A 31 20.45 -4.43 9.53
N GLY A 32 20.65 -4.03 8.27
CA GLY A 32 20.07 -4.68 7.10
C GLY A 32 18.62 -4.31 6.83
N TYR A 33 17.81 -4.03 7.86
CA TYR A 33 16.42 -3.59 7.73
C TYR A 33 15.97 -2.76 8.92
N SER A 34 14.91 -1.97 8.72
CA SER A 34 14.21 -1.24 9.78
C SER A 34 12.94 -1.97 10.22
N THR A 35 12.84 -2.26 11.50
CA THR A 35 11.63 -2.84 12.10
C THR A 35 10.66 -1.74 12.50
N ASN A 36 9.39 -1.85 12.07
CA ASN A 36 8.35 -0.90 12.47
C ASN A 36 7.88 -1.20 13.90
N PRO A 37 7.94 -0.24 14.84
CA PRO A 37 7.49 -0.45 16.23
C PRO A 37 5.97 -0.65 16.35
N GLU A 38 5.20 -0.29 15.32
CA GLU A 38 3.74 -0.41 15.28
C GLU A 38 3.32 -1.58 14.35
N PRO A 39 3.35 -2.85 14.82
CA PRO A 39 3.20 -4.01 13.96
C PRO A 39 1.86 -4.04 13.24
N ALA A 40 0.78 -3.67 13.93
CA ALA A 40 -0.57 -3.65 13.36
C ALA A 40 -0.74 -2.58 12.26
N ALA A 41 -0.02 -1.45 12.33
CA ALA A 41 -0.18 -0.34 11.40
C ALA A 41 0.73 -0.47 10.16
N GLY A 42 1.89 -1.09 10.30
CA GLY A 42 2.85 -1.17 9.20
C GLY A 42 4.03 -2.11 9.42
N GLY A 43 3.91 -3.11 10.28
CA GLY A 43 4.96 -4.13 10.52
C GLY A 43 4.76 -5.42 9.73
N LEU A 44 3.87 -5.44 8.73
CA LEU A 44 3.70 -6.60 7.87
C LEU A 44 4.94 -6.80 6.99
N TRP A 45 5.68 -7.87 7.25
CA TRP A 45 6.59 -8.46 6.28
C TRP A 45 5.79 -9.27 5.27
N THR A 46 6.12 -9.16 3.99
CA THR A 46 5.38 -9.87 2.94
C THR A 46 6.18 -10.03 1.65
N THR A 47 5.64 -10.80 0.71
CA THR A 47 6.10 -10.87 -0.68
C THR A 47 5.08 -10.24 -1.62
N ALA A 48 5.50 -9.84 -2.82
CA ALA A 48 4.58 -9.33 -3.83
C ALA A 48 3.52 -10.38 -4.23
N VAL A 49 3.91 -11.66 -4.24
CA VAL A 49 3.02 -12.79 -4.54
C VAL A 49 1.95 -12.95 -3.48
N ASP A 50 2.32 -12.93 -2.19
CA ASP A 50 1.34 -13.06 -1.11
C ASP A 50 0.41 -11.85 -1.02
N LEU A 51 0.93 -10.65 -1.25
CA LEU A 51 0.13 -9.44 -1.27
C LEU A 51 -0.82 -9.39 -2.49
N ALA A 52 -0.40 -9.90 -3.66
CA ALA A 52 -1.26 -10.07 -4.82
C ALA A 52 -2.36 -11.11 -4.58
N ALA A 53 -2.03 -12.25 -3.95
CA ALA A 53 -3.01 -13.27 -3.59
C ALA A 53 -4.04 -12.74 -2.57
N LEU A 54 -3.61 -11.94 -1.59
CA LEU A 54 -4.50 -11.26 -0.66
C LEU A 54 -5.45 -10.31 -1.41
N ALA A 55 -4.91 -9.43 -2.25
CA ALA A 55 -5.71 -8.49 -3.03
C ALA A 55 -6.76 -9.24 -3.88
N ALA A 56 -6.37 -10.32 -4.57
CA ALA A 56 -7.28 -11.14 -5.38
C ALA A 56 -8.41 -11.76 -4.55
N SER A 57 -8.10 -12.23 -3.34
CA SER A 57 -9.10 -12.78 -2.42
C SER A 57 -10.11 -11.73 -1.95
N CYS A 58 -9.66 -10.48 -1.77
CA CYS A 58 -10.53 -9.36 -1.40
C CYS A 58 -11.43 -8.92 -2.57
N GLY A 59 -10.91 -8.90 -3.80
CA GLY A 59 -11.66 -8.45 -4.98
C GLY A 59 -12.96 -9.22 -5.23
N GLY A 60 -12.91 -10.55 -5.17
CA GLY A 60 -14.09 -11.40 -5.41
C GLY A 60 -15.04 -11.48 -4.21
N ALA A 61 -14.52 -11.62 -2.99
CA ALA A 61 -15.34 -11.86 -1.81
C ALA A 61 -16.01 -10.59 -1.25
N THR A 62 -15.28 -9.46 -1.26
CA THR A 62 -15.74 -8.21 -0.65
C THR A 62 -16.76 -7.47 -1.52
N TRP A 63 -16.77 -7.68 -2.84
CA TRP A 63 -17.64 -6.93 -3.75
C TRP A 63 -18.80 -7.76 -4.34
N ALA A 64 -18.76 -9.08 -4.21
CA ALA A 64 -19.85 -9.97 -4.62
C ALA A 64 -20.93 -10.17 -3.53
N GLY A 65 -20.87 -9.43 -2.42
CA GLY A 65 -21.83 -9.58 -1.30
C GLY A 65 -21.72 -10.92 -0.56
N GLY A 66 -20.57 -11.59 -0.64
CA GLY A 66 -20.34 -12.84 0.06
C GLY A 66 -20.25 -12.64 1.57
N ASP A 67 -20.79 -13.59 2.34
CA ASP A 67 -21.00 -13.60 3.80
C ASP A 67 -19.72 -13.56 4.67
N ARG A 68 -18.57 -13.12 4.10
CA ARG A 68 -17.39 -12.78 4.89
C ARG A 68 -17.63 -11.37 5.44
N ALA A 69 -17.61 -11.25 6.77
CA ALA A 69 -17.65 -9.97 7.48
C ALA A 69 -16.75 -8.94 6.77
N GLY A 70 -17.35 -7.94 6.11
CA GLY A 70 -16.65 -6.89 5.35
C GLY A 70 -17.14 -6.62 3.93
N ALA A 71 -17.93 -7.51 3.31
CA ALA A 71 -18.40 -7.29 1.93
C ALA A 71 -19.44 -6.15 1.78
N GLY A 72 -20.16 -5.82 2.85
CA GLY A 72 -21.08 -4.68 2.88
C GLY A 72 -20.41 -3.31 3.06
N ASP A 73 -19.13 -3.27 3.47
CA ASP A 73 -18.53 -2.07 4.09
C ASP A 73 -17.31 -1.52 3.35
N ALA A 74 -16.95 -2.08 2.19
CA ALA A 74 -16.05 -1.43 1.24
C ALA A 74 -16.73 -0.24 0.52
N HIS A 75 -17.81 0.32 1.06
CA HIS A 75 -18.34 1.58 0.58
C HIS A 75 -17.43 2.74 1.02
N PRO A 76 -17.21 3.75 0.15
CA PRO A 76 -16.50 4.95 0.56
C PRO A 76 -17.15 5.54 1.80
N GLN A 77 -16.37 5.67 2.88
CA GLN A 77 -16.86 6.33 4.08
C GLN A 77 -16.89 7.84 3.81
N SER A 78 -18.10 8.39 3.71
CA SER A 78 -18.36 9.83 3.68
C SER A 78 -17.63 10.61 2.57
N TYR A 79 -18.14 10.58 1.33
CA TYR A 79 -17.68 11.41 0.19
C TYR A 79 -16.18 11.38 -0.13
N ARG A 80 -15.40 10.48 0.48
CA ARG A 80 -13.96 10.35 0.31
C ARG A 80 -13.64 9.11 -0.50
N ALA A 81 -12.54 9.17 -1.23
CA ALA A 81 -11.95 8.03 -1.95
C ALA A 81 -11.24 7.06 -0.97
N TYR A 82 -11.82 6.77 0.19
CA TYR A 82 -11.23 5.93 1.24
C TYR A 82 -12.33 5.16 1.98
N GLY A 83 -12.11 3.86 2.19
CA GLY A 83 -12.94 2.96 2.99
C GLY A 83 -12.11 2.34 4.13
N TRP A 84 -12.40 1.11 4.53
CA TRP A 84 -11.70 0.41 5.61
C TRP A 84 -10.23 0.13 5.27
N SER A 85 -9.37 1.10 5.54
CA SER A 85 -7.92 1.04 5.31
C SER A 85 -7.50 0.86 3.85
N THR A 86 -8.38 1.21 2.90
CA THR A 86 -8.10 1.11 1.45
C THR A 86 -8.60 2.36 0.73
N ILE A 87 -7.81 2.83 -0.23
CA ILE A 87 -8.21 3.83 -1.19
C ILE A 87 -9.22 3.18 -2.14
N LEU A 88 -10.31 3.89 -2.43
CA LEU A 88 -11.34 3.43 -3.37
C LEU A 88 -11.43 4.40 -4.53
N HIS A 89 -11.42 3.88 -5.75
CA HIS A 89 -11.58 4.69 -6.94
C HIS A 89 -12.49 4.03 -7.96
N THR A 90 -13.04 4.82 -8.87
CA THR A 90 -13.79 4.33 -10.03
C THR A 90 -13.14 4.94 -11.25
N THR A 91 -12.53 4.10 -12.08
CA THR A 91 -11.80 4.48 -13.28
C THR A 91 -12.43 3.80 -14.48
N CYS A 92 -12.82 4.56 -15.50
CA CYS A 92 -13.35 4.02 -16.77
C CYS A 92 -14.51 3.00 -16.59
N GLY A 93 -15.29 3.11 -15.51
CA GLY A 93 -16.39 2.19 -15.20
C GLY A 93 -16.01 0.97 -14.36
N ASP A 94 -14.72 0.72 -14.10
CA ASP A 94 -14.25 -0.31 -13.16
C ASP A 94 -13.94 0.32 -11.80
N ARG A 95 -14.21 -0.41 -10.72
CA ARG A 95 -13.87 0.00 -9.36
C ARG A 95 -12.47 -0.50 -9.04
N GLU A 96 -11.66 0.36 -8.47
CA GLU A 96 -10.29 0.05 -8.07
C GLU A 96 -10.15 0.22 -6.57
N PHE A 97 -9.39 -0.66 -5.93
CA PHE A 97 -9.02 -0.53 -4.53
C PHE A 97 -7.53 -0.80 -4.33
N GLY A 98 -6.94 -0.23 -3.29
CA GLY A 98 -5.52 -0.39 -3.06
C GLY A 98 -5.00 0.45 -1.90
N HIS A 99 -3.72 0.24 -1.57
CA HIS A 99 -3.03 0.99 -0.54
C HIS A 99 -1.53 1.10 -0.85
N GLY A 100 -0.95 2.24 -0.49
CA GLY A 100 0.50 2.45 -0.48
C GLY A 100 1.07 2.19 0.92
N GLY A 101 2.31 1.74 1.01
CA GLY A 101 3.03 1.55 2.26
C GLY A 101 4.38 2.25 2.21
N GLN A 102 4.78 2.81 3.34
CA GLN A 102 6.09 3.42 3.49
C GLN A 102 6.67 3.05 4.85
N ALA A 103 7.85 2.44 4.85
CA ALA A 103 8.73 2.35 6.02
C ALA A 103 9.96 3.25 5.79
N TYR A 104 10.90 3.27 6.73
CA TYR A 104 12.09 4.13 6.64
C TYR A 104 12.87 3.89 5.34
N ASP A 105 13.04 2.61 4.99
CA ASP A 105 13.91 2.05 3.95
C ASP A 105 13.14 1.19 2.93
N TYR A 106 11.83 1.07 3.08
CA TYR A 106 10.96 0.32 2.17
C TYR A 106 9.82 1.16 1.61
N ARG A 107 9.36 0.75 0.44
CA ARG A 107 8.15 1.25 -0.21
C ARG A 107 7.31 0.08 -0.68
N ALA A 108 6.00 0.19 -0.55
CA ALA A 108 5.06 -0.85 -0.95
C ALA A 108 3.87 -0.24 -1.67
N MET A 109 3.30 -1.03 -2.57
CA MET A 109 2.20 -0.64 -3.40
C MET A 109 1.36 -1.85 -3.79
N ALA A 110 0.04 -1.83 -3.56
CA ALA A 110 -0.88 -2.86 -4.05
C ALA A 110 -2.21 -2.26 -4.50
N TRP A 111 -2.59 -2.53 -5.74
CA TRP A 111 -3.85 -2.06 -6.35
C TRP A 111 -4.52 -3.19 -7.10
N MET A 112 -5.84 -3.14 -7.18
CA MET A 112 -6.65 -4.10 -7.90
C MET A 112 -7.90 -3.47 -8.48
N ARG A 113 -8.22 -3.83 -9.72
CA ARG A 113 -9.50 -3.60 -10.37
C ARG A 113 -10.47 -4.72 -10.00
N VAL A 114 -11.65 -4.36 -9.53
CA VAL A 114 -12.65 -5.30 -9.00
C VAL A 114 -13.20 -6.19 -10.10
N HIS A 115 -13.59 -5.62 -11.25
CA HIS A 115 -14.25 -6.40 -12.29
C HIS A 115 -13.28 -7.29 -13.06
N SER A 116 -12.12 -6.75 -13.46
CA SER A 116 -11.10 -7.53 -14.18
C SER A 116 -10.28 -8.45 -13.27
N GLY A 117 -10.24 -8.21 -11.96
CA GLY A 117 -9.39 -8.95 -11.02
C GLY A 117 -7.90 -8.69 -11.20
N CYS A 118 -7.53 -7.66 -11.97
CA CYS A 118 -6.16 -7.34 -12.35
C CYS A 118 -5.65 -6.10 -11.62
N GLY A 119 -4.37 -6.08 -11.28
CA GLY A 119 -3.71 -4.87 -10.79
C GLY A 119 -2.27 -5.10 -10.35
N PRO A 120 -1.47 -4.02 -10.24
CA PRO A 120 -0.07 -4.10 -9.89
C PRO A 120 0.14 -4.27 -8.38
N VAL A 121 1.15 -5.06 -8.04
CA VAL A 121 1.78 -5.09 -6.71
C VAL A 121 3.27 -4.81 -6.88
N MET A 122 3.80 -3.90 -6.08
CA MET A 122 5.21 -3.52 -6.07
C MET A 122 5.71 -3.45 -4.64
N LEU A 123 6.87 -4.04 -4.39
CA LEU A 123 7.66 -3.86 -3.18
C LEU A 123 9.04 -3.35 -3.60
N SER A 124 9.57 -2.40 -2.84
CA SER A 124 10.92 -1.86 -3.02
C SER A 124 11.60 -1.69 -1.66
N ASN A 125 12.90 -1.93 -1.66
CA ASN A 125 13.81 -1.78 -0.54
C ASN A 125 14.72 -0.54 -0.68
N ALA A 126 14.26 0.50 -1.38
CA ALA A 126 14.99 1.75 -1.53
C ALA A 126 14.11 2.97 -1.24
N VAL A 127 14.67 3.93 -0.50
CA VAL A 127 14.02 5.22 -0.18
C VAL A 127 13.68 6.02 -1.44
N THR A 128 14.51 5.91 -2.47
CA THR A 128 14.46 6.69 -3.70
C THR A 128 13.35 6.25 -4.68
N ASP A 129 12.73 5.11 -4.45
CA ASP A 129 11.75 4.51 -5.38
C ASP A 129 10.34 5.14 -5.32
N ARG A 130 10.21 6.28 -4.65
CA ARG A 130 8.99 7.10 -4.71
C ARG A 130 8.64 7.48 -6.15
N GLU A 131 9.62 7.85 -6.96
CA GLU A 131 9.36 8.20 -8.37
C GLU A 131 8.96 6.98 -9.20
N LEU A 132 9.45 5.79 -8.86
CA LEU A 132 9.04 4.54 -9.51
C LEU A 132 7.58 4.20 -9.18
N ILE A 133 7.17 4.31 -7.91
CA ILE A 133 5.76 4.13 -7.53
C ILE A 133 4.88 5.16 -8.22
N ARG A 134 5.31 6.42 -8.26
CA ARG A 134 4.58 7.49 -8.96
C ARG A 134 4.43 7.19 -10.45
N HIS A 135 5.49 6.69 -11.08
CA HIS A 135 5.49 6.31 -12.49
C HIS A 135 4.54 5.14 -12.75
N LEU A 136 4.67 4.04 -11.99
CA LEU A 136 3.80 2.86 -12.14
C LEU A 136 2.33 3.18 -11.86
N THR A 137 2.06 4.04 -10.89
CA THR A 137 0.71 4.55 -10.65
C THR A 137 0.19 5.32 -11.86
N ALA A 138 1.04 6.13 -12.51
CA ALA A 138 0.64 6.90 -13.68
C ALA A 138 0.46 6.04 -14.94
N THR A 139 1.24 4.96 -15.12
CA THR A 139 1.21 4.12 -16.33
C THR A 139 0.22 2.95 -16.24
N GLU A 140 0.26 2.18 -15.15
CA GLU A 140 -0.47 0.91 -15.02
C GLU A 140 -1.90 1.09 -14.50
N LEU A 141 -2.11 2.12 -13.68
CA LEU A 141 -3.43 2.49 -13.16
C LEU A 141 -4.07 3.53 -14.08
N SER A 142 -4.10 3.19 -15.37
CA SER A 142 -4.63 4.00 -16.47
C SER A 142 -5.98 4.63 -16.12
N GLY A 143 -5.94 5.95 -15.85
CA GLY A 143 -7.12 6.80 -15.75
C GLY A 143 -7.08 7.97 -14.77
N ARG A 144 -5.93 8.41 -14.23
CA ARG A 144 -5.90 9.65 -13.44
C ARG A 144 -4.56 10.43 -13.39
N ILE A 145 -4.44 11.41 -14.28
CA ILE A 145 -3.73 12.69 -14.03
C ILE A 145 -4.30 13.41 -12.77
N ARG A 146 -5.51 13.02 -12.31
CA ARG A 146 -6.23 13.65 -11.21
C ARG A 146 -5.84 13.14 -9.81
N LEU A 147 -5.33 11.90 -9.66
CA LEU A 147 -5.04 11.29 -8.36
C LEU A 147 -3.74 11.82 -7.76
N THR A 148 -2.68 11.95 -8.57
CA THR A 148 -1.43 12.56 -8.13
C THR A 148 -1.68 13.98 -7.63
N GLY A 149 -2.56 14.72 -8.30
CA GLY A 149 -2.99 16.05 -7.87
C GLY A 149 -3.85 16.06 -6.60
N GLU A 150 -4.76 15.10 -6.41
CA GLU A 150 -5.57 15.00 -5.18
C GLU A 150 -4.76 14.50 -3.97
N TRP A 151 -3.84 13.56 -4.19
CA TRP A 151 -2.91 13.04 -3.19
C TRP A 151 -1.94 14.10 -2.71
N GLN A 152 -1.32 14.84 -3.65
CA GLN A 152 -0.44 15.95 -3.34
C GLN A 152 -1.18 17.01 -2.50
N ARG A 153 -2.41 17.38 -2.90
CA ARG A 153 -3.25 18.32 -2.13
C ARG A 153 -3.63 17.79 -0.75
N ALA A 154 -3.90 16.50 -0.61
CA ALA A 154 -4.27 15.89 0.67
C ALA A 154 -3.09 15.87 1.65
N ILE A 155 -1.88 15.55 1.16
CA ILE A 155 -0.64 15.60 1.93
C ILE A 155 -0.31 17.04 2.32
N GLU A 156 -0.34 17.98 1.36
CA GLU A 156 -0.09 19.40 1.62
C GLU A 156 -1.07 19.97 2.65
N ALA A 157 -2.35 19.59 2.57
CA ALA A 157 -3.35 20.00 3.55
C ALA A 157 -3.14 19.38 4.93
N ALA A 158 -2.66 18.13 5.02
CA ALA A 158 -2.33 17.48 6.28
C ALA A 158 -1.11 18.14 6.95
N VAL A 159 -0.03 18.32 6.19
CA VAL A 159 1.20 19.01 6.64
C VAL A 159 0.91 20.46 7.02
N GLY A 160 0.04 21.14 6.29
CA GLY A 160 -0.39 22.51 6.61
C GLY A 160 -1.15 22.62 7.94
N ARG A 161 -1.99 21.64 8.28
CA ARG A 161 -2.68 21.59 9.58
C ARG A 161 -1.73 21.35 10.74
N GLU A 162 -0.75 20.50 10.56
CA GLU A 162 0.28 20.22 11.58
C GLU A 162 1.17 21.44 11.84
N ARG A 163 1.45 22.25 10.80
CA ARG A 163 2.20 23.52 10.93
C ARG A 163 1.38 24.70 11.44
N GLY A 164 0.06 24.67 11.24
CA GLY A 164 -0.87 25.71 11.72
C GLY A 164 -1.42 25.47 13.12
N GLY A 165 -1.26 24.26 13.67
CA GLY A 165 -1.69 23.89 15.03
C GLY A 165 -0.68 24.24 16.14
N THR A 166 0.43 24.90 15.80
CA THR A 166 1.41 25.44 16.76
C THR A 166 1.25 26.96 16.89
N ALA A 167 0.07 27.40 17.31
CA ALA A 167 -0.18 28.78 17.76
C ALA A 167 -0.97 28.76 19.07
#